data_AF-A0A0G1I1C8-F1
#
_entry.id   AF-A0A0G1I1C8-F1
#
_cell.length_a   1.000
_cell.length_b   1.000
_cell.length_c   1.000
_cell.angle_alpha   90.00
_cell.angle_beta   90.00
_cell.angle_gamma   90.00
#
_symmetry.space_group_name_H-M   'P 1'
#
loop_
_entity.id
_entity.type
_entity.pdbx_description
1 polymer ?
#
loop_
_entity_poly.entity_id
_entity_poly.type
_entity_poly.pdbx_seq_one_letter_code
_entity_poly.pdbx_strand_id
1 'polypeptide(L)'
;MPKNILPQMPGTAPLSALPKHRISVLSVLLTIVLTIVLIILGERILYDINRYFNPAYDRFGLAPQGLMQELIPTANAKTISADGTFIEPTYSTKDYETYRLLLHTAIIIPIFLLSFLFYYFLRFKRRSSPYQIISWAYLFFAFWMMIHLLGELGIYMISHYKTAGVYFVLGILIAMFTTLIILIQKRLHSRSELNPSSSA
;
A
#
# COMPACT_ATOMS: atom_id res chain seq x y z
N MET A 1 65.77 -25.19 31.46
CA MET A 1 64.39 -24.71 31.20
C MET A 1 64.42 -23.87 29.93
N PRO A 2 63.79 -24.30 28.82
CA PRO A 2 63.82 -23.52 27.59
C PRO A 2 62.93 -22.28 27.72
N LYS A 3 63.53 -21.11 27.47
CA LYS A 3 62.84 -19.81 27.36
C LYS A 3 61.97 -19.84 26.10
N ASN A 4 60.68 -19.61 26.25
CA ASN A 4 59.74 -19.48 25.14
C ASN A 4 60.07 -18.17 24.38
N ILE A 5 60.44 -18.28 23.09
CA ILE A 5 60.97 -17.19 22.25
C ILE A 5 59.94 -16.73 21.20
N LEU A 6 58.67 -17.10 21.34
CA LEU A 6 57.65 -16.66 20.38
C LEU A 6 57.20 -15.23 20.71
N PRO A 7 57.15 -14.32 19.72
CA PRO A 7 56.62 -12.99 19.92
C PRO A 7 55.13 -13.09 20.26
N GLN A 8 54.76 -12.62 21.46
CA GLN A 8 53.36 -12.44 21.83
C GLN A 8 52.80 -11.36 20.91
N MET A 9 51.86 -11.73 20.04
CA MET A 9 51.11 -10.76 19.26
C MET A 9 50.42 -9.79 20.23
N PRO A 10 50.50 -8.47 20.03
CA PRO A 10 49.76 -7.52 20.83
C PRO A 10 48.29 -7.88 20.74
N GLY A 11 47.66 -8.08 21.90
CA GLY A 11 46.29 -8.51 22.03
C GLY A 11 45.41 -7.74 21.06
N THR A 12 44.75 -8.48 20.17
CA THR A 12 43.62 -7.96 19.38
C THR A 12 42.64 -7.36 20.36
N ALA A 13 42.65 -6.03 20.45
CA ALA A 13 41.64 -5.27 21.16
C ALA A 13 40.27 -5.81 20.69
N PRO A 14 39.34 -6.10 21.60
CA PRO A 14 38.02 -6.54 21.20
C PRO A 14 37.46 -5.44 20.29
N LEU A 15 37.18 -5.80 19.04
CA LEU A 15 36.42 -4.99 18.09
C LEU A 15 35.25 -4.41 18.87
N SER A 16 35.33 -3.12 19.17
CA SER A 16 34.36 -2.39 19.97
C SER A 16 32.99 -2.68 19.38
N ALA A 17 32.19 -3.45 20.12
CA ALA A 17 30.84 -3.80 19.73
C ALA A 17 30.10 -2.50 19.40
N LEU A 18 29.82 -2.28 18.12
CA LEU A 18 29.01 -1.17 17.65
C LEU A 18 27.78 -1.06 18.56
N PRO A 19 27.49 0.11 19.15
CA PRO A 19 26.38 0.26 20.07
C PRO A 19 25.10 -0.20 19.36
N LYS A 20 24.48 -1.26 19.89
CA LYS A 20 23.21 -1.79 19.43
C LYS A 20 22.17 -0.69 19.58
N HIS A 21 21.86 -0.01 18.48
CA HIS A 21 20.92 1.12 18.47
C HIS A 21 19.57 0.63 19.00
N ARG A 22 19.24 1.03 20.23
CA ARG A 22 17.92 0.74 20.80
C ARG A 22 16.92 1.66 20.11
N ILE A 23 15.97 1.07 19.39
CA ILE A 23 14.85 1.82 18.83
C ILE A 23 14.06 2.38 20.01
N SER A 24 13.93 3.70 20.10
CA SER A 24 13.16 4.33 21.17
C SER A 24 11.67 4.08 20.96
N VAL A 25 10.96 3.71 22.02
CA VAL A 25 9.49 3.53 22.02
C VAL A 25 8.80 4.80 21.52
N LEU A 26 9.32 5.98 21.89
CA LEU A 26 8.82 7.27 21.43
C LEU A 26 8.92 7.42 19.90
N SER A 27 10.03 6.96 19.31
CA SER A 27 10.22 7.00 17.85
C SER A 27 9.23 6.10 17.12
N VAL A 28 8.91 4.93 17.68
CA VAL A 28 7.88 4.03 17.14
C VAL A 28 6.50 4.69 17.19
N LEU A 29 6.12 5.24 18.34
CA LEU A 29 4.84 5.94 18.51
C LEU A 29 4.70 7.09 17.51
N LEU A 30 5.73 7.92 17.37
CA LEU A 30 5.74 9.03 16.43
C LEU A 30 5.62 8.56 14.98
N THR A 31 6.21 7.40 14.64
CA THR A 31 6.11 6.79 13.31
C THR A 31 4.68 6.35 13.00
N ILE A 32 3.98 5.78 13.98
CA ILE A 32 2.56 5.41 13.83
C ILE A 32 1.70 6.65 13.60
N VAL A 33 1.87 7.69 14.42
CA VAL A 33 1.16 8.97 14.27
C VAL A 33 1.44 9.57 12.89
N LEU A 34 2.71 9.60 12.46
CA LEU A 34 3.10 10.08 11.14
C LEU A 34 2.41 9.28 10.03
N THR A 35 2.32 7.95 10.16
CA THR A 35 1.65 7.09 9.18
C THR A 35 0.18 7.45 9.05
N ILE A 36 -0.52 7.63 10.17
CA ILE A 36 -1.95 8.02 10.17
C ILE A 36 -2.14 9.39 9.53
N VAL A 37 -1.31 10.37 9.89
CA VAL A 37 -1.37 11.72 9.31
C VAL A 37 -1.12 11.67 7.80
N LEU A 38 -0.14 10.90 7.34
CA LEU A 38 0.13 10.73 5.91
C LEU A 38 -1.05 10.08 5.18
N ILE A 39 -1.69 9.06 5.77
CA ILE A 39 -2.88 8.42 5.19
C ILE A 39 -4.00 9.45 5.03
N ILE A 40 -4.37 10.17 6.09
CA ILE A 40 -5.43 11.19 6.04
C ILE A 40 -5.10 12.26 4.99
N LEU A 41 -3.85 12.70 4.94
CA LEU A 41 -3.39 13.69 3.97
C LEU A 41 -3.49 13.14 2.54
N GLY A 42 -3.05 11.91 2.29
CA GLY A 42 -3.11 11.27 0.97
C GLY A 42 -4.53 11.12 0.47
N GLU A 43 -5.44 10.61 1.31
CA GLU A 43 -6.87 10.50 1.01
C GLU A 43 -7.46 11.88 0.68
N ARG A 44 -7.09 12.91 1.44
CA ARG A 44 -7.55 14.28 1.19
C ARG A 44 -7.03 14.84 -0.13
N ILE A 45 -5.75 14.62 -0.44
CA ILE A 45 -5.13 15.06 -1.70
C ILE A 45 -5.82 14.39 -2.88
N LEU A 46 -6.09 13.08 -2.81
CA LEU A 46 -6.81 12.37 -3.88
C LEU A 46 -8.22 12.94 -4.09
N TYR A 47 -8.96 13.17 -2.99
CA TYR A 47 -10.27 13.80 -3.06
C TYR A 47 -10.23 15.19 -3.71
N ASP A 48 -9.29 16.04 -3.29
CA ASP A 48 -9.16 17.38 -3.83
C ASP A 48 -8.73 17.34 -5.32
N ILE A 49 -7.81 16.45 -5.70
CA ILE A 49 -7.40 16.28 -7.11
C ILE A 49 -8.57 15.79 -7.96
N ASN A 50 -9.31 14.79 -7.50
CA ASN A 50 -10.51 14.33 -8.21
C ASN A 50 -11.51 15.48 -8.35
N ARG A 51 -11.69 16.31 -7.31
CA ARG A 51 -12.54 17.50 -7.39
C ARG A 51 -12.09 18.51 -8.44
N TYR A 52 -10.80 18.80 -8.54
CA TYR A 52 -10.30 19.83 -9.45
C TYR A 52 -10.14 19.35 -10.89
N PHE A 53 -9.79 18.08 -11.10
CA PHE A 53 -9.40 17.58 -12.42
C PHE A 53 -10.41 16.62 -13.06
N ASN A 54 -11.42 16.13 -12.32
CA ASN A 54 -12.45 15.28 -12.90
C ASN A 54 -13.60 16.15 -13.46
N PRO A 55 -13.79 16.21 -14.79
CA PRO A 55 -14.82 17.06 -15.39
C PRO A 55 -16.25 16.62 -15.05
N ALA A 56 -16.44 15.39 -14.57
CA ALA A 56 -17.73 14.87 -14.15
C ALA A 56 -17.99 15.05 -12.63
N TYR A 57 -17.08 15.70 -11.89
CA TYR A 57 -17.17 15.83 -10.44
C TYR A 57 -18.41 16.58 -9.97
N ASP A 58 -18.77 17.68 -10.62
CA ASP A 58 -19.90 18.52 -10.16
C ASP A 58 -21.24 17.78 -10.13
N ARG A 59 -21.38 16.70 -10.92
CA ARG A 59 -22.58 15.87 -10.96
C ARG A 59 -22.53 14.66 -10.04
N PHE A 60 -21.38 14.00 -9.92
CA PHE A 60 -21.27 12.69 -9.24
C PHE A 60 -20.37 12.70 -7.99
N GLY A 61 -19.56 13.75 -7.80
CA GLY A 61 -18.60 13.88 -6.71
C GLY A 61 -19.17 14.39 -5.39
N LEU A 62 -20.39 14.95 -5.40
CA LEU A 62 -21.10 15.42 -4.19
C LEU A 62 -21.96 14.33 -3.55
N ALA A 63 -22.19 13.20 -4.22
CA ALA A 63 -22.94 12.10 -3.64
C ALA A 63 -22.08 11.36 -2.61
N PRO A 64 -22.61 11.01 -1.43
CA PRO A 64 -21.88 10.29 -0.40
C PRO A 64 -21.51 8.90 -0.93
N GLN A 65 -20.21 8.70 -1.23
CA GLN A 65 -19.65 7.49 -1.79
C GLN A 65 -19.49 6.38 -0.73
N GLY A 66 -20.61 6.00 -0.13
CA GLY A 66 -20.69 4.89 0.82
C GLY A 66 -21.53 3.73 0.26
N LEU A 67 -21.38 2.56 0.91
CA LEU A 67 -22.15 1.32 0.73
C LEU A 67 -23.70 1.49 0.73
N MET A 68 -24.20 2.67 1.11
CA MET A 68 -25.62 3.05 1.11
C MET A 68 -26.15 3.53 -0.24
N GLN A 69 -25.30 3.83 -1.23
CA GLN A 69 -25.76 4.40 -2.51
C GLN A 69 -26.45 3.38 -3.43
N GLU A 70 -26.28 2.08 -3.16
CA GLU A 70 -27.00 1.03 -3.90
C GLU A 70 -28.51 0.98 -3.55
N LEU A 71 -28.93 1.63 -2.46
CA LEU A 71 -30.31 1.60 -1.97
C LEU A 71 -31.15 2.82 -2.42
N ILE A 72 -30.54 3.86 -3.00
CA ILE A 72 -31.25 5.07 -3.42
C ILE A 72 -30.91 5.37 -4.89
N PRO A 73 -31.81 5.09 -5.84
CA PRO A 73 -31.59 5.36 -7.26
C PRO A 73 -31.81 6.84 -7.55
N THR A 74 -30.86 7.71 -7.16
CA THR A 74 -30.93 9.16 -7.40
C THR A 74 -29.81 9.67 -8.30
N ALA A 75 -29.57 9.00 -9.43
CA ALA A 75 -28.61 9.48 -10.44
C ALA A 75 -29.16 9.57 -11.88
N ASN A 76 -30.48 9.44 -12.09
CA ASN A 76 -31.11 9.55 -13.42
C ASN A 76 -32.12 10.70 -13.51
N ALA A 77 -31.86 11.84 -12.87
CA ALA A 77 -32.65 13.04 -13.13
C ALA A 77 -32.28 13.57 -14.53
N LYS A 78 -32.92 13.03 -15.57
CA LYS A 78 -33.00 13.65 -16.90
C LYS A 78 -33.40 15.10 -16.69
N THR A 79 -32.48 16.02 -16.94
CA THR A 79 -32.76 17.46 -16.82
C THR A 79 -33.56 17.82 -18.06
N ILE A 80 -34.88 17.98 -17.88
CA ILE A 80 -35.77 18.42 -18.94
C ILE A 80 -35.57 19.92 -19.08
N SER A 81 -35.11 20.37 -20.25
CA SER A 81 -35.00 21.80 -20.53
C SER A 81 -36.41 22.42 -20.56
N ALA A 82 -36.53 23.73 -20.30
CA ALA A 82 -37.82 24.44 -20.30
C ALA A 82 -38.62 24.24 -21.61
N ASP A 83 -37.92 23.89 -22.68
CA ASP A 83 -38.44 23.71 -24.04
C ASP A 83 -38.83 22.24 -24.33
N GLY A 84 -38.81 21.36 -23.32
CA GLY A 84 -39.14 19.94 -23.44
C GLY A 84 -38.06 19.08 -24.11
N THR A 85 -36.92 19.66 -24.46
CA THR A 85 -35.78 18.94 -25.01
C THR A 85 -35.02 18.18 -23.92
N PHE A 86 -34.72 16.91 -24.18
CA PHE A 86 -33.86 16.10 -23.32
C PHE A 86 -32.41 16.52 -23.56
N ILE A 87 -31.80 17.16 -22.56
CA ILE A 87 -30.35 17.37 -22.57
C ILE A 87 -29.73 16.05 -22.11
N GLU A 88 -29.15 15.28 -23.03
CA GLU A 88 -28.32 14.15 -22.62
C GLU A 88 -27.14 14.67 -21.79
N PRO A 89 -26.89 14.08 -20.62
CA PRO A 89 -25.76 14.48 -19.80
C PRO A 89 -24.46 14.21 -20.58
N THR A 90 -23.59 15.21 -20.68
CA THR A 90 -22.29 15.11 -21.36
C THR A 90 -21.37 14.04 -20.75
N TYR A 91 -21.62 13.66 -19.48
CA TYR A 91 -20.84 12.65 -18.75
C TYR A 91 -21.75 11.66 -18.03
N SER A 92 -21.39 10.38 -18.11
CA SER A 92 -22.03 9.29 -17.38
C SER A 92 -21.33 9.00 -16.04
N THR A 93 -21.97 8.24 -15.15
CA THR A 93 -21.36 7.75 -13.90
C THR A 93 -20.09 6.93 -14.17
N LYS A 94 -20.09 6.16 -15.27
CA LYS A 94 -18.92 5.38 -15.69
C LYS A 94 -17.73 6.28 -16.04
N ASP A 95 -17.99 7.40 -16.72
CA ASP A 95 -16.94 8.36 -17.07
C ASP A 95 -16.33 8.95 -15.80
N TYR A 96 -17.17 9.37 -14.85
CA TYR A 96 -16.71 9.88 -13.56
C TYR A 96 -15.80 8.88 -12.82
N GLU A 97 -16.23 7.62 -12.69
CA GLU A 97 -15.44 6.60 -12.02
C GLU A 97 -14.14 6.27 -12.77
N THR A 98 -14.17 6.28 -14.10
CA THR A 98 -12.99 6.10 -14.94
C THR A 98 -11.98 7.21 -14.72
N TYR A 99 -12.41 8.48 -14.76
CA TYR A 99 -11.53 9.63 -14.53
C TYR A 99 -10.95 9.61 -13.11
N ARG A 100 -11.77 9.31 -12.09
CA ARG A 100 -11.29 9.20 -10.70
C ARG A 100 -10.19 8.14 -10.58
N LEU A 101 -10.44 6.94 -11.11
CA LEU A 101 -9.49 5.82 -11.06
C LEU A 101 -8.19 6.15 -11.80
N LEU A 102 -8.27 6.80 -12.97
CA LEU A 102 -7.10 7.21 -13.74
C LEU A 102 -6.27 8.26 -12.99
N LEU A 103 -6.90 9.28 -12.41
CA LEU A 103 -6.23 10.29 -11.60
C LEU A 103 -5.54 9.67 -10.38
N HIS A 104 -6.24 8.80 -9.65
CA HIS A 104 -5.68 8.10 -8.49
C HIS A 104 -4.48 7.22 -8.90
N THR A 105 -4.62 6.45 -9.99
CA THR A 105 -3.53 5.62 -10.55
C THR A 105 -2.30 6.44 -10.90
N ALA A 106 -2.49 7.58 -11.58
CA ALA A 106 -1.42 8.46 -12.04
C ALA A 106 -0.61 9.06 -10.89
N ILE A 107 -1.15 9.11 -9.67
CA ILE A 107 -0.50 9.71 -8.50
C ILE A 107 0.05 8.64 -7.56
N ILE A 108 -0.76 7.62 -7.25
CA ILE A 108 -0.42 6.59 -6.27
C ILE A 108 0.77 5.76 -6.75
N ILE A 109 0.81 5.36 -8.02
CA ILE A 109 1.91 4.51 -8.54
C ILE A 109 3.27 5.22 -8.43
N PRO A 110 3.44 6.47 -8.93
CA PRO A 110 4.71 7.19 -8.75
C PRO A 110 5.10 7.40 -7.29
N ILE A 111 4.16 7.76 -6.41
CA ILE A 111 4.42 7.94 -4.97
C ILE A 111 4.87 6.63 -4.33
N PHE A 112 4.24 5.52 -4.69
CA PHE A 112 4.62 4.19 -4.22
C PHE A 112 6.04 3.84 -4.65
N LEU A 113 6.37 4.02 -5.92
CA LEU A 113 7.72 3.76 -6.45
C LEU A 113 8.77 4.63 -5.76
N LEU A 114 8.49 5.92 -5.58
CA LEU A 114 9.38 6.84 -4.88
C LEU A 114 9.61 6.43 -3.42
N SER A 115 8.53 6.08 -2.71
CA SER A 115 8.60 5.63 -1.31
C SER A 115 9.37 4.32 -1.18
N PHE A 116 9.16 3.39 -2.12
CA PHE A 116 9.87 2.12 -2.17
C PHE A 116 11.37 2.32 -2.44
N LEU A 117 11.72 3.18 -3.41
CA LEU A 117 13.11 3.55 -3.70
C LEU A 117 13.78 4.23 -2.50
N PHE A 118 13.08 5.15 -1.84
CA PHE A 118 13.55 5.83 -0.64
C PHE A 118 13.83 4.84 0.50
N TYR A 119 12.90 3.91 0.74
CA TYR A 119 13.06 2.85 1.73
C TYR A 119 14.25 1.93 1.39
N TYR A 120 14.34 1.47 0.13
CA TYR A 120 15.44 0.62 -0.33
C TYR A 120 16.80 1.32 -0.15
N PHE A 121 16.89 2.59 -0.56
CA PHE A 121 18.09 3.40 -0.44
C PHE A 121 18.53 3.54 1.02
N LEU A 122 17.62 3.87 1.94
CA LEU A 122 17.96 4.03 3.35
C LEU A 122 18.34 2.71 4.01
N ARG A 123 17.67 1.60 3.65
CA ARG A 123 17.90 0.30 4.30
C ARG A 123 19.16 -0.41 3.81
N PHE A 124 19.45 -0.37 2.51
CA PHE A 124 20.61 -1.07 1.95
C PHE A 124 21.87 -0.19 1.90
N LYS A 125 21.75 1.10 1.57
CA LYS A 125 22.91 2.00 1.43
C LYS A 125 23.35 2.63 2.74
N ARG A 126 22.45 2.84 3.70
CA ARG A 126 22.74 3.51 4.99
C ARG A 126 22.29 2.68 6.19
N ARG A 127 22.93 1.52 6.36
CA ARG A 127 22.57 0.47 7.33
C ARG A 127 22.53 0.91 8.81
N SER A 128 23.19 2.00 9.19
CA SER A 128 23.21 2.53 10.58
C SER A 128 22.47 3.87 10.76
N SER A 129 21.74 4.33 9.74
CA SER A 129 21.09 5.65 9.79
C SER A 129 19.87 5.66 10.72
N PRO A 130 19.75 6.64 11.64
CA PRO A 130 18.57 6.78 12.50
C PRO A 130 17.28 7.07 11.71
N TYR A 131 17.40 7.54 10.46
CA TYR A 131 16.26 7.82 9.58
C TYR A 131 15.54 6.57 9.04
N GLN A 132 16.05 5.36 9.31
CA GLN A 132 15.40 4.12 8.88
C GLN A 132 13.99 3.96 9.48
N ILE A 133 13.79 4.43 10.70
CA ILE A 133 12.48 4.33 11.39
C ILE A 133 11.42 5.13 10.62
N ILE A 134 11.78 6.32 10.14
CA ILE A 134 10.88 7.19 9.36
C ILE A 134 10.50 6.55 8.03
N SER A 135 11.43 5.84 7.38
CA SER A 135 11.15 5.16 6.10
C SER A 135 10.02 4.14 6.19
N TRP A 136 9.78 3.56 7.37
CA TRP A 136 8.64 2.68 7.58
C TRP A 136 7.30 3.40 7.49
N ALA A 137 7.17 4.61 8.03
CA ALA A 137 5.92 5.37 7.92
C ALA A 137 5.54 5.63 6.46
N TYR A 138 6.50 6.09 5.65
CA TYR A 138 6.30 6.31 4.22
C TYR A 138 5.97 5.01 3.46
N LEU A 139 6.62 3.91 3.82
CA LEU A 139 6.35 2.61 3.21
C LEU A 139 4.94 2.12 3.55
N PHE A 140 4.52 2.19 4.82
CA PHE A 140 3.16 1.82 5.24
C PHE A 140 2.10 2.69 4.57
N PHE A 141 2.32 4.00 4.53
CA PHE A 141 1.48 4.94 3.78
C PHE A 141 1.35 4.53 2.31
N ALA A 142 2.47 4.30 1.62
CA ALA A 142 2.46 3.92 0.21
C ALA A 142 1.72 2.59 -0.04
N PHE A 143 1.90 1.60 0.84
CA PHE A 143 1.15 0.35 0.78
C PHE A 143 -0.35 0.55 1.02
N TRP A 144 -0.73 1.39 1.98
CA TRP A 144 -2.13 1.73 2.21
C TRP A 144 -2.77 2.33 0.95
N MET A 145 -2.11 3.33 0.33
CA MET A 145 -2.60 3.95 -0.91
C MET A 145 -2.71 2.93 -2.05
N MET A 146 -1.79 1.99 -2.14
CA MET A 146 -1.85 0.91 -3.13
C MET A 146 -3.05 -0.02 -2.90
N ILE A 147 -3.31 -0.40 -1.64
CA ILE A 147 -4.48 -1.22 -1.29
C ILE A 147 -5.77 -0.47 -1.61
N HIS A 148 -5.85 0.83 -1.28
CA HIS A 148 -6.97 1.70 -1.64
C HIS A 148 -7.22 1.66 -3.16
N LEU A 149 -6.18 1.89 -3.97
CA LEU A 149 -6.27 1.86 -5.43
C LEU A 149 -6.74 0.50 -5.96
N LEU A 150 -6.22 -0.60 -5.42
CA LEU A 150 -6.66 -1.95 -5.79
C LEU A 150 -8.12 -2.19 -5.42
N GLY A 151 -8.57 -1.68 -4.28
CA GLY A 151 -9.97 -1.72 -3.86
C GLY A 151 -10.89 -0.98 -4.83
N GLU A 152 -10.53 0.25 -5.19
CA GLU A 152 -11.28 1.03 -6.18
C GLU A 152 -11.32 0.35 -7.55
N LEU A 153 -10.18 -0.15 -8.03
CA LEU A 153 -10.10 -0.91 -9.29
C LEU A 153 -10.98 -2.16 -9.23
N GLY A 154 -10.96 -2.89 -8.11
CA GLY A 154 -11.77 -4.08 -7.92
C GLY A 154 -13.27 -3.80 -8.00
N ILE A 155 -13.73 -2.78 -7.26
CA ILE A 155 -15.13 -2.33 -7.31
C ILE A 155 -15.50 -1.90 -8.73
N TYR A 156 -14.66 -1.08 -9.38
CA TYR A 156 -14.90 -0.62 -10.75
C TYR A 156 -15.01 -1.78 -11.76
N MET A 157 -14.11 -2.77 -11.68
CA MET A 157 -14.13 -3.95 -12.55
C MET A 157 -15.39 -4.80 -12.35
N ILE A 158 -15.83 -5.00 -11.10
CA ILE A 158 -17.04 -5.77 -10.79
C ILE A 158 -18.29 -5.03 -11.30
N SER A 159 -18.36 -3.70 -11.13
CA SER A 159 -19.51 -2.89 -11.51
C SER A 159 -19.67 -2.71 -13.01
N HIS A 160 -18.57 -2.52 -13.75
CA HIS A 160 -18.63 -2.17 -15.19
C HIS A 160 -18.22 -3.29 -16.14
N TYR A 161 -17.48 -4.29 -15.67
CA TYR A 161 -16.92 -5.34 -16.52
C TYR A 161 -17.08 -6.72 -15.89
N LYS A 162 -18.31 -7.27 -15.89
CA LYS A 162 -18.64 -8.57 -15.28
C LYS A 162 -17.60 -9.67 -15.55
N THR A 163 -17.16 -9.81 -16.80
CA THR A 163 -16.17 -10.83 -17.18
C THR A 163 -14.76 -10.52 -16.65
N ALA A 164 -14.30 -9.26 -16.75
CA ALA A 164 -12.98 -8.86 -16.24
C ALA A 164 -12.92 -8.89 -14.70
N GLY A 165 -14.00 -8.52 -14.03
CA GLY A 165 -14.15 -8.63 -12.57
C GLY A 165 -14.00 -10.07 -12.07
N VAL A 166 -14.55 -11.06 -12.78
CA VAL A 166 -14.36 -12.48 -12.44
C VAL A 166 -12.88 -12.87 -12.50
N TYR A 167 -12.16 -12.48 -13.57
CA TYR A 167 -10.73 -12.76 -13.68
C TYR A 167 -9.90 -12.04 -12.60
N PHE A 168 -10.29 -10.82 -12.23
CA PHE A 168 -9.65 -10.07 -11.16
C PHE A 168 -9.79 -10.76 -9.81
N VAL A 169 -11.01 -11.19 -9.44
CA VAL A 169 -11.27 -11.95 -8.21
C VAL A 169 -10.50 -13.27 -8.21
N LEU A 170 -10.49 -13.98 -9.34
CA LEU A 170 -9.74 -15.24 -9.47
C LEU A 170 -8.23 -15.03 -9.27
N GLY A 171 -7.67 -13.93 -9.80
CA GLY A 171 -6.27 -13.56 -9.58
C GLY A 171 -5.92 -13.33 -8.11
N ILE A 172 -6.78 -12.62 -7.37
CA ILE A 172 -6.62 -12.44 -5.91
C ILE A 172 -6.66 -13.80 -5.19
N LEU A 173 -7.61 -14.66 -5.58
CA LEU A 173 -7.77 -15.98 -4.98
C LEU A 173 -6.52 -16.85 -5.18
N ILE A 174 -5.95 -16.83 -6.40
CA ILE A 174 -4.68 -17.51 -6.71
C ILE A 174 -3.56 -16.99 -5.82
N ALA A 175 -3.38 -15.66 -5.74
CA ALA A 175 -2.32 -15.06 -4.91
C ALA A 175 -2.46 -15.42 -3.42
N MET A 176 -3.70 -15.45 -2.90
CA MET A 176 -3.99 -15.89 -1.54
C MET A 176 -3.60 -17.35 -1.32
N PHE A 177 -4.03 -18.27 -2.20
CA PHE A 177 -3.68 -19.69 -2.07
C PHE A 177 -2.17 -19.94 -2.22
N THR A 178 -1.49 -19.27 -3.14
CA THR A 178 -0.03 -19.35 -3.28
C THR A 178 0.68 -18.91 -2.00
N THR A 179 0.26 -17.77 -1.42
CA THR A 179 0.82 -17.28 -0.16
C THR A 179 0.59 -18.26 0.98
N LEU A 180 -0.61 -18.83 1.08
CA LEU A 180 -0.97 -19.82 2.09
C LEU A 180 -0.11 -21.09 1.96
N ILE A 181 0.07 -21.60 0.74
CA ILE A 181 0.92 -22.76 0.46
C ILE A 181 2.36 -22.50 0.90
N ILE A 182 2.93 -21.35 0.55
CA ILE A 182 4.29 -20.96 0.95
C ILE A 182 4.41 -20.91 2.48
N LEU A 183 3.43 -20.32 3.17
CA LEU A 183 3.42 -20.24 4.64
C LEU A 183 3.33 -21.63 5.29
N ILE A 184 2.48 -22.52 4.78
CA ILE A 184 2.36 -23.91 5.26
C ILE A 184 3.66 -24.65 5.06
N GLN A 185 4.24 -24.60 3.84
CA GLN A 185 5.52 -25.25 3.53
C GLN A 185 6.64 -24.78 4.47
N LYS A 186 6.75 -23.47 4.68
CA LYS A 186 7.74 -22.90 5.59
C LYS A 186 7.55 -23.41 7.02
N ARG A 187 6.30 -23.49 7.50
CA ARG A 187 6.00 -23.95 8.87
C ARG A 187 6.28 -25.45 9.05
N LEU A 188 6.06 -26.26 8.02
CA LEU A 188 6.33 -27.70 8.03
C LEU A 188 7.84 -27.98 7.98
N HIS A 189 8.59 -27.30 7.11
CA HIS A 189 10.05 -27.42 7.03
C HIS A 189 10.75 -27.01 8.34
N SER A 190 10.31 -25.91 8.97
CA SER A 190 10.85 -25.52 10.28
C SER A 190 10.54 -26.52 11.39
N ARG A 191 9.49 -27.36 11.27
CA ARG A 191 9.18 -28.41 12.24
C ARG A 191 9.99 -29.69 12.01
N SER A 192 10.28 -30.06 10.76
CA SER A 192 11.09 -31.24 10.45
C SER A 192 12.56 -31.08 10.87
N GLU A 193 13.12 -29.86 10.79
CA GLU A 193 14.48 -29.58 11.28
C GLU A 193 14.62 -29.62 12.80
N LEU A 194 13.52 -29.44 13.55
CA LEU A 194 13.51 -29.46 15.01
C LEU A 194 13.31 -30.88 15.61
N ASN A 195 13.02 -31.89 14.80
CA ASN A 195 12.76 -33.25 15.28
C ASN A 195 13.32 -34.32 14.31
N PRO A 196 14.65 -34.49 14.23
CA PRO A 196 15.29 -35.45 13.33
C PRO A 196 15.07 -36.92 13.72
N SER A 197 14.38 -37.22 14.82
CA SER A 197 14.23 -38.58 15.38
C SER A 197 12.93 -39.30 15.01
N SER A 198 12.03 -38.72 14.21
CA SER A 198 10.75 -39.37 13.84
C SER A 198 10.71 -39.93 12.41
N SER A 199 11.84 -39.98 11.71
CA SER A 199 11.97 -40.64 10.40
C SER A 199 12.94 -41.81 10.53
N ALA A 200 12.49 -42.86 11.20
CA ALA A 200 13.05 -44.21 11.15
C ALA A 200 11.87 -45.19 11.03
#